data_AF-A0A4C1YE37-F1
#
_entry.id   AF-A0A4C1YE37-F1
#
_cell.length_a   1.000
_cell.length_b   1.000
_cell.length_c   1.000
_cell.angle_alpha   90.00
_cell.angle_beta   90.00
_cell.angle_gamma   90.00
#
_symmetry.space_group_name_H-M   'P 1'
#
loop_
_entity.id
_entity.type
_entity.pdbx_description
1 polymer ?
#
loop_
_entity_poly.entity_id
_entity_poly.type
_entity_poly.pdbx_seq_one_letter_code
_entity_poly.pdbx_strand_id
1 'polypeptide(L)'
;MTYACPVFAHAVPNITKKLQKIQNKFCRQAVDVHWCVKNTVFHEDLELPKINKYMKGASKRFFDKPPPLIASAATYEPPPAHHFLRRPRNILSDPPNALSTLKQKVIALRSI
;
A
#
# COMPACT_ATOMS: atom_id res chain seq x y z
N MET A 1 -11.58 3.44 2.06
CA MET A 1 -10.43 3.41 1.12
C MET A 1 -9.22 3.85 1.93
N THR A 2 -8.14 3.09 2.13
CA THR A 2 -7.49 2.10 1.24
C THR A 2 -6.83 1.01 2.09
N TYR A 3 -7.23 -0.26 1.86
CA TYR A 3 -6.67 -1.50 2.43
C TYR A 3 -5.24 -1.81 1.93
N ALA A 4 -4.50 -0.81 1.44
CA ALA A 4 -3.19 -1.03 0.84
C ALA A 4 -2.11 -1.01 1.92
N CYS A 5 -2.11 -2.01 2.81
CA CYS A 5 -0.94 -2.30 3.64
C CYS A 5 0.05 -3.10 2.76
N PRO A 6 1.25 -2.58 2.47
CA PRO A 6 2.28 -3.32 1.75
C PRO A 6 2.87 -4.42 2.64
N VAL A 7 2.13 -5.52 2.82
CA VAL A 7 2.63 -6.72 3.50
C VAL A 7 3.49 -7.52 2.52
N PHE A 8 4.73 -7.08 2.37
CA PHE A 8 5.68 -7.67 1.44
C PHE A 8 6.64 -8.67 2.11
N ALA A 9 6.65 -8.74 3.45
CA ALA A 9 7.60 -9.53 4.22
C ALA A 9 7.50 -11.05 3.98
N HIS A 10 6.32 -11.55 3.60
CA HIS A 10 6.03 -12.98 3.40
C HIS A 10 5.73 -13.35 1.94
N ALA A 11 6.30 -12.62 0.97
CA ALA A 11 6.15 -13.00 -0.43
C ALA A 11 6.80 -14.37 -0.72
N VAL A 12 6.06 -15.24 -1.42
CA VAL A 12 6.55 -16.57 -1.81
C VAL A 12 7.82 -16.45 -2.66
N PRO A 13 8.87 -17.24 -2.40
CA PRO A 13 10.16 -17.13 -3.10
C PRO A 13 10.06 -17.28 -4.62
N ASN A 14 9.06 -18.01 -5.12
CA ASN A 14 8.82 -18.15 -6.56
C ASN A 14 8.34 -16.84 -7.20
N ILE A 15 7.52 -16.07 -6.49
CA ILE A 15 7.01 -14.77 -6.96
C ILE A 15 8.14 -13.74 -6.92
N THR A 16 8.93 -13.71 -5.85
CA THR A 16 10.07 -12.79 -5.75
C THR A 16 11.11 -13.02 -6.85
N LYS A 17 11.39 -14.29 -7.20
CA LYS A 17 12.24 -14.63 -8.35
C LYS A 17 11.67 -14.12 -9.67
N LYS A 18 10.37 -14.24 -9.90
CA LYS A 18 9.71 -13.71 -11.12
C LYS A 18 9.80 -12.18 -11.17
N LEU A 19 9.52 -11.50 -10.06
CA LEU A 19 9.64 -10.05 -9.96
C LEU A 19 11.07 -9.57 -10.21
N GLN A 20 12.07 -10.29 -9.69
CA GLN A 20 13.48 -9.97 -9.97
C GLN A 20 13.80 -10.10 -11.46
N LYS A 21 13.28 -11.11 -12.17
CA LYS A 21 13.46 -11.24 -13.63
C LYS A 21 12.84 -10.06 -14.38
N ILE A 22 11.66 -9.60 -13.96
CA ILE A 22 10.98 -8.44 -14.54
C ILE A 22 11.81 -7.17 -14.30
N GLN A 23 12.26 -6.93 -13.07
CA GLN A 23 13.13 -5.80 -12.72
C GLN A 23 14.41 -5.81 -13.58
N ASN A 24 15.09 -6.95 -13.66
CA ASN A 24 16.32 -7.06 -14.44
C ASN A 24 16.09 -6.76 -15.92
N LYS A 25 15.00 -7.26 -16.52
CA LYS A 25 14.67 -6.99 -17.92
C LYS A 25 14.37 -5.51 -18.14
N PHE A 26 13.52 -4.93 -17.30
CA PHE A 26 13.12 -3.53 -17.39
C PHE A 26 14.31 -2.58 -17.25
N CYS A 27 15.11 -2.73 -16.20
CA CYS A 27 16.26 -1.86 -15.96
C CYS A 27 17.31 -1.99 -17.06
N ARG A 28 17.56 -3.19 -17.59
CA ARG A 28 18.48 -3.37 -18.72
C ARG A 28 17.99 -2.70 -20.00
N GLN A 29 16.69 -2.73 -20.26
CA GLN A 29 16.10 -2.02 -21.40
C GLN A 29 16.15 -0.50 -21.21
N ALA A 30 15.95 -0.01 -19.98
CA ALA A 30 15.97 1.43 -19.69
C ALA A 30 17.37 2.05 -19.85
N VAL A 31 18.42 1.29 -19.54
CA VAL A 31 19.83 1.74 -19.60
C VAL A 31 20.53 1.28 -20.88
N ASP A 32 19.83 0.53 -21.74
CA ASP A 32 20.35 -0.10 -22.96
C ASP A 32 21.64 -0.90 -22.76
N VAL A 33 21.70 -1.70 -21.69
CA VAL A 33 22.89 -2.47 -21.33
C VAL A 33 23.00 -3.73 -22.19
N HIS A 34 24.23 -4.03 -22.64
CA HIS A 34 24.52 -5.24 -23.41
C HIS A 34 24.29 -6.54 -22.59
N TRP A 35 23.85 -7.62 -23.25
CA TRP A 35 23.49 -8.90 -22.59
C TRP A 35 24.64 -9.61 -21.88
N CYS A 36 25.89 -9.33 -22.28
CA CYS A 36 27.08 -9.92 -21.69
C CYS A 36 27.35 -9.42 -20.25
N VAL A 37 26.77 -8.27 -19.86
CA VAL A 37 27.00 -7.72 -18.53
C VAL A 37 26.24 -8.56 -17.50
N LYS A 38 26.99 -9.12 -16.55
CA LYS A 38 26.43 -9.91 -15.45
C LYS A 38 25.49 -9.03 -14.62
N ASN A 39 24.33 -9.58 -14.26
CA ASN A 39 23.35 -8.88 -13.42
C ASN A 39 23.96 -8.38 -12.10
N THR A 40 24.93 -9.08 -11.52
CA THR A 40 25.58 -8.65 -10.26
C THR A 40 26.32 -7.33 -10.40
N VAL A 41 27.18 -7.23 -11.43
CA VAL A 41 27.96 -6.01 -11.74
C VAL A 41 27.01 -4.86 -12.06
N PHE A 42 26.00 -5.12 -12.91
CA PHE A 42 24.96 -4.13 -13.23
C PHE A 42 24.22 -3.59 -11.99
N HIS A 43 23.93 -4.46 -11.02
CA HIS A 43 23.27 -4.03 -9.78
C HIS A 43 24.17 -3.20 -8.87
N GLU A 44 25.48 -3.44 -8.89
CA GLU A 44 26.47 -2.66 -8.12
C GLU A 44 26.69 -1.30 -8.77
N ASP A 45 26.89 -1.25 -10.09
CA ASP A 45 27.13 -0.02 -10.84
C ASP A 45 25.96 0.98 -10.74
N LEU A 46 24.72 0.49 -10.73
CA LEU A 46 23.52 1.32 -10.58
C LEU A 46 23.09 1.53 -9.12
N GLU A 47 23.82 0.96 -8.16
CA GLU A 47 23.43 0.89 -6.74
C GLU A 47 21.99 0.36 -6.54
N LEU A 48 21.51 -0.47 -7.48
CA LEU A 48 20.11 -0.85 -7.57
C LEU A 48 19.81 -1.99 -6.58
N PRO A 49 18.96 -1.76 -5.56
CA PRO A 49 18.62 -2.81 -4.61
C PRO A 49 17.84 -3.94 -5.30
N LYS A 50 18.20 -5.18 -4.98
CA LYS A 50 17.40 -6.36 -5.32
C LYS A 50 16.00 -6.24 -4.73
N ILE A 51 15.01 -6.80 -5.41
CA ILE A 51 13.60 -6.67 -5.05
C ILE A 51 13.31 -7.06 -3.59
N ASN A 52 13.97 -8.12 -3.10
CA ASN A 52 13.80 -8.58 -1.72
C ASN A 52 14.31 -7.56 -0.69
N LYS A 53 15.47 -6.93 -0.95
CA LYS A 53 16.04 -5.90 -0.07
C LYS A 53 15.13 -4.67 -0.07
N TYR A 54 14.64 -4.27 -1.23
CA TYR A 54 13.69 -3.18 -1.38
C TYR A 54 12.37 -3.46 -0.62
N MET A 55 11.75 -4.63 -0.85
CA MET A 55 10.50 -5.04 -0.21
C MET A 55 10.61 -5.04 1.33
N LYS A 56 11.69 -5.60 1.87
CA LYS A 56 11.95 -5.57 3.32
C LYS A 56 12.13 -4.15 3.85
N GLY A 57 12.90 -3.32 3.16
CA GLY A 57 13.11 -1.92 3.54
C GLY A 57 11.82 -1.10 3.49
N ALA A 58 11.02 -1.27 2.44
CA ALA A 58 9.73 -0.60 2.29
C ALA A 58 8.73 -1.03 3.36
N SER A 59 8.64 -2.34 3.63
CA SER A 59 7.79 -2.87 4.69
C SER A 59 8.22 -2.32 6.06
N LYS A 60 9.53 -2.32 6.37
CA LYS A 60 10.03 -1.76 7.62
C LYS A 60 9.66 -0.28 7.75
N ARG A 61 9.95 0.54 6.74
CA ARG A 61 9.60 1.98 6.73
C ARG A 61 8.10 2.22 6.91
N PHE A 62 7.25 1.35 6.36
CA PHE A 62 5.80 1.44 6.52
C PHE A 62 5.35 1.14 7.95
N PHE A 63 5.96 0.14 8.61
CA PHE A 63 5.63 -0.23 9.98
C PHE A 63 6.33 0.62 11.05
N ASP A 64 7.49 1.21 10.75
CA ASP A 64 8.19 2.12 11.65
C ASP A 64 7.35 3.38 11.95
N LYS A 65 6.56 3.84 10.98
CA LYS A 65 5.60 4.95 11.12
C LYS A 65 4.28 4.57 10.44
N PRO A 66 3.42 3.80 11.10
CA PRO A 66 2.17 3.37 10.50
C PRO A 66 1.29 4.59 10.20
N PRO A 67 0.54 4.57 9.09
CA PRO A 67 -0.45 5.62 8.82
C PRO A 67 -1.41 5.80 10.02
N PRO A 68 -1.90 7.03 10.28
CA PRO A 68 -2.78 7.32 11.41
C PRO A 68 -4.00 6.40 11.52
N LEU A 69 -4.51 5.91 10.37
CA LEU A 69 -5.61 4.94 10.32
C LEU A 69 -5.25 3.57 10.91
N ILE A 70 -4.03 3.10 10.72
CA ILE A 70 -3.56 1.82 11.29
C ILE A 70 -3.23 2.01 12.78
N ALA A 71 -2.64 3.15 13.14
CA ALA A 71 -2.36 3.47 14.54
C ALA A 71 -3.65 3.58 15.38
N SER A 72 -4.67 4.28 14.87
CA SER A 72 -5.98 4.41 15.54
C SER A 72 -6.70 3.08 15.70
N ALA A 73 -6.54 2.14 14.76
CA ALA A 73 -7.09 0.80 14.89
C ALA A 73 -6.49 0.01 16.08
N ALA A 74 -5.22 0.26 16.44
CA ALA A 74 -4.58 -0.37 17.60
C ALA A 74 -5.11 0.17 18.95
N THR A 75 -5.59 1.41 18.97
CA THR A 75 -6.18 2.07 20.16
C THR A 75 -7.71 2.01 20.15
N TYR A 76 -8.32 1.34 19.17
CA TYR A 76 -9.77 1.23 19.08
C TYR A 76 -10.29 0.29 20.17
N GLU A 77 -11.02 0.85 21.14
CA GLU A 77 -11.78 0.07 22.10
C GLU A 77 -13.15 -0.29 21.49
N PRO A 78 -13.50 -1.58 21.36
CA PRO A 78 -14.80 -1.96 20.85
C PRO A 78 -15.90 -1.54 21.85
N PRO A 79 -17.04 -1.00 21.38
CA PRO A 79 -18.17 -0.69 22.24
C PRO A 79 -18.62 -1.94 23.03
N PRO A 80 -19.01 -1.80 24.31
CA PRO A 80 -19.46 -2.92 25.13
C PRO A 80 -20.61 -3.67 24.46
N ALA A 81 -20.58 -5.01 24.56
CA ALA A 81 -21.40 -5.96 23.81
C ALA A 81 -22.89 -6.00 24.22
N HIS A 82 -23.50 -4.85 24.47
CA HIS A 82 -24.93 -4.75 24.72
C HIS A 82 -25.60 -4.42 23.38
N HIS A 83 -26.08 -5.47 22.73
CA HIS A 83 -26.76 -5.48 21.43
C HIS A 83 -25.83 -5.31 20.22
N PHE A 84 -25.46 -6.42 19.58
CA PHE A 84 -24.97 -6.40 18.20
C PHE A 84 -26.08 -5.92 17.26
N LEU A 85 -26.33 -4.61 17.24
CA LEU A 85 -27.00 -3.98 16.11
C LEU A 85 -26.06 -4.19 14.93
N ARG A 86 -26.46 -5.10 14.04
CA ARG A 86 -25.81 -5.39 12.77
C ARG A 86 -25.30 -4.09 12.16
N ARG A 87 -23.97 -3.95 12.06
CA ARG A 87 -23.29 -2.74 11.59
C ARG A 87 -24.01 -2.23 10.31
N PRO A 88 -24.70 -1.08 10.35
CA PRO A 88 -25.25 -0.51 9.11
C PRO A 88 -24.05 -0.19 8.22
N ARG A 89 -24.02 -0.78 7.03
CA ARG A 89 -22.82 -0.83 6.17
C ARG A 89 -22.39 0.54 5.60
N ASN A 90 -23.00 1.66 6.02
CA ASN A 90 -22.90 2.91 5.28
C ASN A 90 -23.30 4.19 6.05
N ILE A 91 -23.35 4.20 7.39
CA ILE A 91 -23.56 5.44 8.13
C ILE A 91 -22.19 6.05 8.48
N LEU A 92 -21.81 7.09 7.72
CA LEU A 92 -20.67 7.95 8.00
C LEU A 92 -21.04 8.84 9.19
N SER A 93 -20.69 8.41 10.39
CA SER A 93 -20.93 9.16 11.64
C SER A 93 -19.90 10.27 11.90
N ASP A 94 -18.99 10.51 10.96
CA ASP A 94 -18.02 11.60 11.08
C ASP A 94 -18.75 12.95 10.94
N PRO A 95 -18.44 13.95 11.79
CA PRO A 95 -19.00 15.27 11.64
C PRO A 95 -18.65 15.84 10.25
N PRO A 96 -19.57 16.59 9.60
CA PRO A 96 -19.39 16.97 8.22
C PRO A 96 -18.13 17.84 8.03
N ASN A 97 -17.13 17.32 7.32
CA ASN A 97 -16.03 18.12 6.82
C ASN A 97 -16.45 18.89 5.56
N ALA A 98 -15.73 19.96 5.19
CA ALA A 98 -16.09 20.82 4.05
C ALA A 98 -16.40 20.05 2.74
N LEU A 99 -15.71 18.93 2.52
CA LEU A 99 -15.92 18.04 1.38
C LEU A 99 -17.24 17.25 1.44
N SER A 100 -17.66 16.82 2.63
CA SER A 100 -18.92 16.11 2.85
C SER A 100 -20.13 17.03 2.67
N THR A 101 -20.04 18.30 3.07
CA THR A 101 -21.09 19.31 2.88
C THR A 101 -21.33 19.61 1.41
N LEU A 102 -20.27 19.67 0.61
CA LEU A 102 -20.37 19.83 -0.85
C LEU A 102 -21.02 18.60 -1.50
N LYS A 103 -20.65 17.38 -1.07
CA LYS A 103 -21.28 16.15 -1.57
C LYS A 103 -22.77 16.10 -1.26
N GLN A 104 -23.18 16.46 -0.04
CA GLN A 104 -24.61 16.49 0.32
C GLN A 104 -25.39 17.55 -0.49
N LYS A 105 -24.82 18.74 -0.71
CA LYS A 105 -25.45 19.77 -1.57
C LYS A 105 -25.63 19.28 -3.01
N VAL A 106 -24.63 18.61 -3.59
CA VAL A 106 -24.71 18.07 -4.96
C VAL A 106 -25.74 16.95 -5.07
N ILE A 107 -25.89 16.11 -4.03
CA ILE A 107 -26.91 15.07 -3.99
C ILE A 107 -28.31 15.69 -3.89
N ALA A 108 -28.50 16.72 -3.06
CA ALA A 108 -29.78 17.42 -2.91
C ALA A 108 -30.24 18.16 -4.18
N LEU A 109 -29.30 18.67 -4.97
CA LEU A 109 -29.58 19.33 -6.26
C LEU A 109 -29.90 18.35 -7.41
N ARG A 110 -29.61 17.04 -7.24
CA ARG A 110 -29.90 16.00 -8.23
C ARG A 110 -31.24 15.28 -8.01
N SER A 111 -31.91 15.59 -6.91
CA SER A 111 -33.21 15.04 -6.49
C SER A 111 -34.40 15.95 -6.79
N ILE A 112 -34.23 16.92 -7.71
CA ILE A 112 -35.29 17.75 -8.30
C ILE A 112 -35.34 17.43 -9.79
#